data_AF-A0A3B9XHN4-F1
#
_entry.id   AF-A0A3B9XHN4-F1
#
_cell.length_a   1.000
_cell.length_b   1.000
_cell.length_c   1.000
_cell.angle_alpha   90.00
_cell.angle_beta   90.00
_cell.angle_gamma   90.00
#
_symmetry.space_group_name_H-M   'P 1'
#
loop_
_entity.id
_entity.type
_entity.pdbx_description
1 polymer ?
#
loop_
_entity_poly.entity_id
_entity_poly.type
_entity_poly.pdbx_seq_one_letter_code
_entity_poly.pdbx_strand_id
1 'polypeptide(L)'
;SWWPTSSTKAPKLTIQGEMIQRTFATKEILHSQGLHFAQELRLRRFRSTRMKSPPAFKKFRDSVEKSYVDFVSSPELLGTCLNSTPYNYLEVLKIGSRPSKRPTPQASVQSLRAIPWVLCWTQSRVLFPTWWGVGSAWKKLSLEEQNELKDYFKGDPFFASFVKQTGFTLAKVELCVWAQYLTHFSPGSAREILKMFREEYKKTVEFCREISGRERLIWHRPWLEESILLRSPYIHILNLLQVIAMSRNDEKLLKETLVGIACGMLTTG
;
A
#
# COMPACT_ATOMS: atom_id res chain seq x y z
N SER A 1 6.36 -2.62 25.05
CA SER A 1 6.24 -3.42 23.81
C SER A 1 4.82 -3.31 23.30
N TRP A 2 4.59 -2.93 22.04
CA TRP A 2 3.24 -2.94 21.43
C TRP A 2 2.72 -4.36 21.18
N TRP A 3 3.65 -5.31 21.07
CA TRP A 3 3.35 -6.72 20.96
C TRP A 3 2.94 -7.28 22.32
N PRO A 4 1.89 -8.13 22.39
CA PRO A 4 1.62 -8.89 23.59
C PRO A 4 2.87 -9.67 24.02
N THR A 5 3.03 -9.92 25.31
CA THR A 5 4.21 -10.60 25.86
C THR A 5 4.46 -11.98 25.23
N SER A 6 3.41 -12.62 24.71
CA SER A 6 3.50 -13.84 23.90
C SER A 6 4.26 -13.62 22.58
N SER A 7 3.95 -12.53 21.87
CA SER A 7 4.58 -12.13 20.61
C SER A 7 6.02 -11.62 20.78
N THR A 8 6.46 -11.31 22.00
CA THR A 8 7.88 -10.99 22.29
C THR A 8 8.70 -12.19 22.72
N LYS A 9 8.09 -13.17 23.41
CA LYS A 9 8.77 -14.40 23.84
C LYS A 9 8.85 -15.46 22.74
N ALA A 10 7.80 -15.61 21.94
CA ALA A 10 7.71 -16.60 20.87
C ALA A 10 6.99 -15.97 19.66
N PRO A 11 7.69 -15.17 18.84
CA PRO A 11 7.07 -14.51 17.71
C PRO A 11 6.66 -15.53 16.64
N LYS A 12 5.39 -15.47 16.26
CA LYS A 12 4.85 -16.16 15.10
C LYS A 12 4.63 -15.13 14.00
N LEU A 13 5.22 -15.36 12.84
CA LEU A 13 5.14 -14.48 11.68
C LEU A 13 4.47 -15.22 10.53
N THR A 14 3.54 -14.56 9.85
CA THR A 14 2.94 -15.07 8.62
C THR A 14 3.76 -14.56 7.45
N ILE A 15 4.32 -15.48 6.65
CA ILE A 15 4.93 -15.13 5.36
C ILE A 15 3.85 -15.29 4.29
N GLN A 16 3.54 -14.20 3.58
CA GLN A 16 2.57 -14.24 2.50
C GLN A 16 3.11 -15.03 1.30
N GLY A 17 2.21 -15.69 0.55
CA GLY A 17 2.59 -16.62 -0.52
C GLY A 17 3.45 -15.97 -1.60
N GLU A 18 3.14 -14.73 -1.99
CA GLU A 18 3.88 -13.94 -2.96
C GLU A 18 5.32 -13.59 -2.53
N MET A 19 5.64 -13.74 -1.24
CA MET A 19 6.98 -13.48 -0.69
C MET A 19 7.81 -14.74 -0.51
N ILE A 20 7.24 -15.94 -0.67
CA ILE A 20 7.96 -17.21 -0.41
C ILE A 20 9.21 -17.29 -1.29
N GLN A 21 9.08 -17.10 -2.61
CA GLN A 21 10.23 -17.15 -3.53
C GLN A 21 11.28 -16.11 -3.13
N ARG A 22 10.88 -14.88 -2.84
CA ARG A 22 11.84 -13.82 -2.45
C ARG A 22 12.53 -14.10 -1.11
N THR A 23 11.88 -14.82 -0.21
CA THR A 23 12.36 -15.04 1.16
C THR A 23 13.17 -16.34 1.27
N PHE A 24 12.92 -17.32 0.39
CA PHE A 24 13.44 -18.68 0.55
C PHE A 24 13.95 -19.33 -0.74
N ALA A 25 14.08 -18.59 -1.86
CA ALA A 25 14.45 -19.17 -3.16
C ALA A 25 15.78 -19.92 -3.19
N THR A 26 16.78 -19.43 -2.45
CA THR A 26 18.12 -20.04 -2.43
C THR A 26 18.59 -20.25 -1.00
N LYS A 27 19.61 -21.11 -0.84
CA LYS A 27 20.22 -21.38 0.46
C LYS A 27 20.79 -20.11 1.09
N GLU A 28 21.38 -19.24 0.27
CA GLU A 28 21.99 -17.97 0.68
C GLU A 28 20.92 -17.00 1.17
N ILE A 29 19.80 -16.88 0.45
CA ILE A 29 18.68 -16.03 0.86
C ILE A 29 18.06 -16.57 2.16
N LEU A 30 17.78 -17.86 2.23
CA LEU A 30 17.24 -18.50 3.43
C LEU A 30 18.16 -18.27 4.64
N HIS A 31 19.46 -18.47 4.47
CA HIS A 31 20.44 -18.24 5.52
C HIS A 31 20.47 -16.77 5.96
N SER A 32 20.48 -15.84 5.01
CA SER A 32 20.40 -14.40 5.31
C SER A 32 19.12 -14.03 6.08
N GLN A 33 17.97 -14.62 5.74
CA GLN A 33 16.72 -14.40 6.47
C GLN A 33 16.78 -14.99 7.88
N GLY A 34 17.34 -16.17 8.04
CA GLY A 34 17.57 -16.79 9.35
C GLY A 34 18.42 -15.91 10.27
N LEU A 35 19.51 -15.34 9.75
CA LEU A 35 20.36 -14.39 10.48
C LEU A 35 19.59 -13.11 10.85
N HIS A 36 18.83 -12.56 9.92
CA HIS A 36 18.02 -11.36 10.17
C HIS A 36 17.00 -11.59 11.28
N PHE A 37 16.27 -12.72 11.27
CA PHE A 37 15.35 -13.07 12.35
C PHE A 37 16.05 -13.26 13.68
N ALA A 38 17.20 -13.95 13.70
CA ALA A 38 17.99 -14.13 14.93
C ALA A 38 18.47 -12.80 15.52
N GLN A 39 18.89 -11.85 14.68
CA GLN A 39 19.32 -10.53 15.10
C GLN A 39 18.16 -9.70 15.66
N GLU A 40 17.01 -9.68 14.98
CA GLU A 40 15.79 -9.01 15.45
C GLU A 40 15.34 -9.53 16.83
N LEU A 41 15.37 -10.85 17.04
CA LEU A 41 15.05 -11.46 18.34
C LEU A 41 16.00 -11.00 19.45
N ARG A 42 17.29 -10.80 19.14
CA ARG A 42 18.28 -10.28 20.09
C ARG A 42 18.05 -8.80 20.41
N LEU A 43 17.78 -7.98 19.39
CA LEU A 43 17.57 -6.54 19.54
C LEU A 43 16.29 -6.22 20.32
N ARG A 44 15.21 -7.02 20.16
CA ARG A 44 13.94 -6.85 20.89
C ARG A 44 14.05 -7.00 22.41
N ARG A 45 15.13 -7.57 22.94
CA ARG A 45 15.39 -7.60 24.38
C ARG A 45 15.72 -6.22 24.95
N PHE A 46 16.05 -5.24 24.12
CA PHE A 46 16.38 -3.88 24.54
C PHE A 46 15.47 -2.83 23.87
N ARG A 47 14.92 -1.96 24.72
CA ARG A 47 14.15 -0.72 24.45
C ARG A 47 12.64 -0.85 24.26
N SER A 48 11.93 -0.41 25.30
CA SER A 48 10.53 0.05 25.25
C SER A 48 10.42 1.40 25.96
N THR A 49 11.21 2.39 25.58
CA THR A 49 10.92 3.79 25.95
C THR A 49 9.96 4.34 24.93
N ARG A 50 8.66 4.11 25.14
CA ARG A 50 7.60 4.69 24.32
C ARG A 50 7.53 6.17 24.63
N MET A 51 7.61 7.01 23.61
CA MET A 51 7.30 8.42 23.78
C MET A 51 5.79 8.60 23.91
N LYS A 52 5.36 9.50 24.80
CA LYS A 52 3.95 9.84 24.91
C LYS A 52 3.51 10.48 23.59
N SER A 53 2.41 9.96 23.02
CA SER A 53 1.83 10.52 21.80
C SER A 53 1.47 11.99 22.00
N PRO A 54 1.97 12.92 21.17
CA PRO A 54 1.57 14.32 21.24
C PRO A 54 0.11 14.49 20.78
N PRO A 55 -0.56 15.59 21.18
CA PRO A 55 -1.90 15.94 20.69
C PRO A 55 -1.96 16.03 19.15
N ALA A 56 -0.90 16.55 18.52
CA ALA A 56 -0.77 16.64 17.07
C ALA A 56 -0.89 15.26 16.37
N PHE A 57 -0.35 14.19 16.98
CA PHE A 57 -0.48 12.83 16.44
C PHE A 57 -1.91 12.31 16.48
N LYS A 58 -2.65 12.60 17.54
CA LYS A 58 -4.08 12.24 17.61
C LYS A 58 -4.87 12.97 16.53
N LYS A 59 -4.69 14.30 16.41
CA LYS A 59 -5.34 15.12 15.37
C LYS A 59 -5.02 14.62 13.96
N PHE A 60 -3.75 14.32 13.69
CA PHE A 60 -3.30 13.76 12.42
C PHE A 60 -4.00 12.43 12.12
N ARG A 61 -3.94 11.46 13.04
CA ARG A 61 -4.60 10.15 12.90
C ARG A 61 -6.09 10.30 12.63
N ASP A 62 -6.79 11.09 13.43
CA ASP A 62 -8.23 11.28 13.33
C ASP A 62 -8.61 11.92 11.97
N SER A 63 -7.77 12.83 11.45
CA SER A 63 -7.95 13.38 10.11
C SER A 63 -7.66 12.38 8.98
N VAL A 64 -6.66 11.50 9.13
CA VAL A 64 -6.37 10.44 8.15
C VAL A 64 -7.54 9.45 8.10
N GLU A 65 -7.99 9.00 9.27
CA GLU A 65 -9.13 8.08 9.40
C GLU A 65 -10.38 8.67 8.76
N LYS A 66 -10.73 9.90 9.11
CA LYS A 66 -11.88 10.59 8.50
C LYS A 66 -11.76 10.67 6.98
N SER A 67 -10.61 11.12 6.46
CA SER A 67 -10.41 11.27 5.02
C SER A 67 -10.49 9.93 4.26
N TYR A 68 -10.03 8.84 4.88
CA TYR A 68 -10.13 7.51 4.30
C TYR A 68 -11.57 7.00 4.34
N VAL A 69 -12.25 7.12 5.49
CA VAL A 69 -13.65 6.72 5.67
C VAL A 69 -14.56 7.48 4.72
N ASP A 70 -14.39 8.80 4.58
CA ASP A 70 -15.19 9.63 3.67
C ASP A 70 -15.05 9.16 2.21
N PHE A 71 -13.83 8.80 1.78
CA PHE A 71 -13.59 8.30 0.42
C PHE A 71 -14.24 6.94 0.19
N VAL A 72 -14.02 5.96 1.08
CA VAL A 72 -14.54 4.60 0.90
C VAL A 72 -16.06 4.51 1.16
N SER A 73 -16.63 5.47 1.87
CA SER A 73 -18.08 5.53 2.13
C SER A 73 -18.86 6.18 0.99
N SER A 74 -18.20 6.82 0.02
CA SER A 74 -18.83 7.37 -1.18
C SER A 74 -19.12 6.26 -2.20
N PRO A 75 -20.38 5.81 -2.37
CA PRO A 75 -20.67 4.64 -3.20
C PRO A 75 -20.39 4.87 -4.68
N GLU A 76 -20.69 6.07 -5.19
CA GLU A 76 -20.45 6.44 -6.58
C GLU A 76 -18.96 6.52 -6.90
N LEU A 77 -18.19 7.22 -6.06
CA LEU A 77 -16.75 7.37 -6.25
C LEU A 77 -16.04 6.03 -6.13
N LEU A 78 -16.34 5.29 -5.06
CA LEU A 78 -15.72 3.99 -4.83
C LEU A 78 -16.14 2.99 -5.92
N GLY A 79 -17.42 2.95 -6.28
CA GLY A 79 -17.94 2.07 -7.32
C GLY A 79 -17.26 2.32 -8.67
N THR A 80 -17.13 3.60 -9.06
CA THR A 80 -16.40 4.01 -10.26
C THR A 80 -14.94 3.56 -10.22
N CYS A 81 -14.25 3.80 -9.11
CA CYS A 81 -12.85 3.39 -8.99
C CYS A 81 -12.72 1.86 -9.02
N LEU A 82 -13.59 1.12 -8.32
CA LEU A 82 -13.57 -0.35 -8.33
C LEU A 82 -13.85 -0.93 -9.72
N ASN A 83 -14.81 -0.37 -10.46
CA ASN A 83 -15.10 -0.77 -11.85
C ASN A 83 -13.92 -0.50 -12.79
N SER A 84 -13.10 0.49 -12.48
CA SER A 84 -11.86 0.76 -13.21
C SER A 84 -10.70 -0.15 -12.81
N THR A 85 -10.81 -0.96 -11.77
CA THR A 85 -9.78 -1.94 -11.38
C THR A 85 -10.17 -3.34 -11.85
N PRO A 86 -9.24 -4.32 -11.87
CA PRO A 86 -9.60 -5.72 -12.16
C PRO A 86 -10.37 -6.39 -11.02
N TYR A 87 -10.95 -5.65 -10.07
CA TYR A 87 -11.64 -6.19 -8.89
C TYR A 87 -12.70 -7.24 -9.26
N ASN A 88 -13.54 -6.96 -10.26
CA ASN A 88 -14.59 -7.87 -10.73
C ASN A 88 -14.05 -9.16 -11.38
N TYR A 89 -12.77 -9.17 -11.76
CA TYR A 89 -12.11 -10.29 -12.40
C TYR A 89 -11.18 -11.06 -11.45
N LEU A 90 -11.08 -10.67 -10.18
CA LEU A 90 -10.23 -11.40 -9.22
C LEU A 90 -10.73 -12.82 -8.96
N GLU A 91 -12.00 -13.13 -9.24
CA GLU A 91 -12.52 -14.50 -9.18
C GLU A 91 -11.92 -15.41 -10.27
N VAL A 92 -11.56 -14.85 -11.42
CA VAL A 92 -10.95 -15.55 -12.54
C VAL A 92 -9.64 -16.23 -12.14
N LEU A 93 -8.93 -15.64 -11.16
CA LEU A 93 -7.66 -16.15 -10.69
C LEU A 93 -7.78 -17.47 -9.91
N LYS A 94 -8.97 -17.84 -9.42
CA LYS A 94 -9.17 -18.97 -8.48
C LYS A 94 -8.10 -18.99 -7.36
N ILE A 95 -7.59 -17.82 -6.95
CA ILE A 95 -6.57 -17.67 -5.92
C ILE A 95 -7.26 -17.87 -4.56
N GLY A 96 -7.36 -19.13 -4.16
CA GLY A 96 -7.89 -19.57 -2.89
C GLY A 96 -9.20 -20.36 -2.98
N SER A 97 -9.43 -21.24 -2.01
CA SER A 97 -10.63 -22.08 -1.88
C SER A 97 -11.89 -21.30 -1.48
N ARG A 98 -11.82 -19.97 -1.36
CA ARG A 98 -12.88 -19.15 -0.75
C ARG A 98 -13.37 -18.06 -1.74
N PRO A 99 -14.69 -17.82 -1.85
CA PRO A 99 -15.28 -16.90 -2.85
C PRO A 99 -14.87 -15.43 -2.64
N SER A 100 -14.77 -14.59 -3.66
CA SER A 100 -14.18 -13.24 -3.49
C SER A 100 -15.05 -12.26 -2.67
N LYS A 101 -16.36 -12.53 -2.58
CA LYS A 101 -17.38 -11.74 -1.87
C LYS A 101 -17.99 -12.51 -0.70
N ARG A 102 -18.52 -11.80 0.29
CA ARG A 102 -19.53 -12.36 1.22
C ARG A 102 -20.90 -12.36 0.52
N PRO A 103 -21.78 -13.34 0.76
CA PRO A 103 -23.12 -13.35 0.18
C PRO A 103 -23.96 -12.25 0.83
N THR A 104 -23.90 -11.04 0.26
CA THR A 104 -24.74 -9.91 0.66
C THR A 104 -25.22 -9.19 -0.61
N PRO A 105 -26.48 -8.72 -0.65
CA PRO A 105 -27.14 -8.23 -1.87
C PRO A 105 -26.65 -6.87 -2.38
N GLN A 106 -25.75 -6.18 -1.66
CA GLN A 106 -25.19 -4.88 -2.07
C GLN A 106 -23.66 -4.87 -1.90
N ALA A 107 -22.95 -4.37 -2.91
CA ALA A 107 -21.50 -4.21 -2.91
C ALA A 107 -21.09 -3.01 -2.04
N SER A 108 -21.07 -3.19 -0.72
CA SER A 108 -20.49 -2.25 0.24
C SER A 108 -19.05 -2.65 0.59
N VAL A 109 -18.21 -1.71 1.03
CA VAL A 109 -16.84 -1.99 1.52
C VAL A 109 -16.81 -3.12 2.56
N GLN A 110 -17.85 -3.21 3.39
CA GLN A 110 -18.01 -4.22 4.44
C GLN A 110 -18.23 -5.65 3.89
N SER A 111 -18.66 -5.77 2.64
CA SER A 111 -18.83 -7.06 1.93
C SER A 111 -17.55 -7.54 1.24
N LEU A 112 -16.57 -6.65 1.05
CA LEU A 112 -15.31 -6.94 0.39
C LEU A 112 -14.36 -7.68 1.33
N ARG A 113 -13.61 -8.64 0.78
CA ARG A 113 -12.52 -9.28 1.53
C ARG A 113 -11.23 -8.47 1.40
N ALA A 114 -10.43 -8.46 2.48
CA ALA A 114 -9.19 -7.70 2.55
C ALA A 114 -8.18 -8.04 1.45
N ILE A 115 -8.05 -9.32 1.06
CA ILE A 115 -7.10 -9.73 0.00
C ILE A 115 -7.55 -9.19 -1.37
N PRO A 116 -8.78 -9.47 -1.87
CA PRO A 116 -9.28 -8.86 -3.10
C PRO A 116 -9.22 -7.33 -3.10
N TRP A 117 -9.52 -6.70 -1.95
CA TRP A 117 -9.43 -5.26 -1.78
C TRP A 117 -8.01 -4.75 -2.04
N VAL A 118 -7.00 -5.23 -1.33
CA VAL A 118 -5.62 -4.75 -1.51
C VAL A 118 -5.09 -5.11 -2.90
N LEU A 119 -5.46 -6.29 -3.42
CA LEU A 119 -4.96 -6.78 -4.69
C LEU A 119 -5.44 -5.92 -5.85
N CYS A 120 -6.71 -5.50 -5.92
CA CYS A 120 -7.18 -4.69 -7.05
C CYS A 120 -6.44 -3.35 -7.17
N TRP A 121 -6.16 -2.69 -6.06
CA TRP A 121 -5.39 -1.43 -6.03
C TRP A 121 -3.89 -1.63 -6.29
N THR A 122 -3.37 -2.82 -5.99
CA THR A 122 -2.01 -3.23 -6.36
C THR A 122 -1.89 -3.43 -7.86
N GLN A 123 -2.88 -4.09 -8.46
CA GLN A 123 -2.95 -4.32 -9.89
C GLN A 123 -3.02 -2.98 -10.65
N SER A 124 -3.86 -2.04 -10.21
CA SER A 124 -4.00 -0.73 -10.85
C SER A 124 -2.90 0.28 -10.52
N ARG A 125 -1.87 -0.13 -9.76
CA ARG A 125 -0.71 0.69 -9.37
C ARG A 125 -1.04 1.96 -8.57
N VAL A 126 -2.20 2.03 -7.93
CA VAL A 126 -2.58 3.19 -7.11
C VAL A 126 -2.26 2.98 -5.64
N LEU A 127 -2.46 1.76 -5.13
CA LEU A 127 -2.15 1.40 -3.74
C LEU A 127 -2.75 2.35 -2.68
N PHE A 128 -3.86 3.01 -3.01
CA PHE A 128 -4.42 4.08 -2.20
C PHE A 128 -4.72 3.72 -0.74
N PRO A 129 -5.06 2.45 -0.36
CA PRO A 129 -5.36 2.15 1.03
C PRO A 129 -4.21 2.38 2.00
N THR A 130 -2.98 2.51 1.52
CA THR A 130 -1.79 2.66 2.38
C THR A 130 -1.38 4.11 2.60
N TRP A 131 -1.92 5.07 1.84
CA TRP A 131 -1.41 6.45 1.81
C TRP A 131 -2.48 7.53 1.68
N TRP A 132 -3.72 7.16 1.37
CA TRP A 132 -4.81 8.12 1.20
C TRP A 132 -5.13 8.87 2.50
N GLY A 133 -5.30 10.18 2.39
CA GLY A 133 -5.63 11.07 3.50
C GLY A 133 -4.43 11.52 4.33
N VAL A 134 -3.27 10.88 4.17
CA VAL A 134 -2.03 11.21 4.90
C VAL A 134 -1.53 12.62 4.55
N GLY A 135 -1.45 12.93 3.25
CA GLY A 135 -1.01 14.24 2.77
C GLY A 135 -1.99 15.35 3.16
N SER A 136 -3.28 15.12 2.98
CA SER A 136 -4.31 16.08 3.38
C SER A 136 -4.36 16.28 4.90
N ALA A 137 -4.15 15.24 5.71
CA ALA A 137 -4.06 15.38 7.16
C ALA A 137 -2.83 16.21 7.57
N TRP A 138 -1.68 15.99 6.94
CA TRP A 138 -0.46 16.75 7.20
C TRP A 138 -0.66 18.25 6.92
N LYS A 139 -1.25 18.60 5.76
CA LYS A 139 -1.46 20.01 5.39
C LYS A 139 -2.50 20.76 6.24
N LYS A 140 -3.28 20.05 7.08
CA LYS A 140 -4.20 20.66 8.05
C LYS A 140 -3.54 21.04 9.38
N LEU A 141 -2.31 20.61 9.61
CA LEU A 141 -1.58 20.88 10.85
C LEU A 141 -0.90 22.26 10.79
N SER A 142 -0.86 22.96 11.93
CA SER A 142 -0.03 24.17 12.09
C SER A 142 1.45 23.82 12.02
N LEU A 143 2.32 24.84 11.88
CA LEU A 143 3.76 24.62 11.89
C LEU A 143 4.25 24.03 13.22
N GLU A 144 3.66 24.45 14.36
CA GLU A 144 4.00 23.86 15.66
C GLU A 144 3.61 22.36 15.72
N GLU A 145 2.40 22.03 15.28
CA GLU A 145 1.90 20.65 15.26
C GLU A 145 2.74 19.75 14.34
N GLN A 146 3.19 20.27 13.19
CA GLN A 146 4.11 19.56 12.30
C GLN A 146 5.47 19.31 12.95
N ASN A 147 5.99 20.28 13.71
CA ASN A 147 7.27 20.12 14.43
C ASN A 147 7.14 19.09 15.57
N GLU A 148 6.04 19.09 16.32
CA GLU A 148 5.74 18.04 17.30
C GLU A 148 5.76 16.65 16.66
N LEU A 149 5.17 16.50 15.47
CA LEU A 149 5.18 15.23 14.74
C LEU A 149 6.56 14.83 14.22
N LYS A 150 7.40 15.78 13.80
CA LYS A 150 8.79 15.50 13.42
C LYS A 150 9.59 14.97 14.61
N ASP A 151 9.40 15.53 15.79
CA ASP A 151 10.05 15.03 16.99
C ASP A 151 9.48 13.67 17.42
N TYR A 152 8.16 13.50 17.29
CA TYR A 152 7.53 12.20 17.50
C TYR A 152 8.07 11.12 16.55
N PHE A 153 8.28 11.46 15.28
CA PHE A 153 8.91 10.57 14.28
C PHE A 153 10.34 10.16 14.66
N LYS A 154 11.15 11.08 15.23
CA LYS A 154 12.52 10.76 15.65
C LYS A 154 12.56 9.80 16.84
N GLY A 155 11.62 9.94 17.79
CA GLY A 155 11.67 9.19 19.04
C GLY A 155 10.73 7.98 19.13
N ASP A 156 9.72 7.86 18.27
CA ASP A 156 8.76 6.73 18.28
C ASP A 156 8.99 5.77 17.10
N PRO A 157 9.49 4.55 17.34
CA PRO A 157 9.77 3.57 16.28
C PRO A 157 8.54 3.14 15.48
N PHE A 158 7.35 3.18 16.09
CA PHE A 158 6.11 2.78 15.42
C PHE A 158 5.74 3.81 14.36
N PHE A 159 5.71 5.09 14.72
CA PHE A 159 5.43 6.16 13.77
C PHE A 159 6.52 6.26 12.70
N ALA A 160 7.79 6.07 13.08
CA ALA A 160 8.87 5.97 12.10
C ALA A 160 8.68 4.83 11.10
N SER A 161 8.20 3.66 11.55
CA SER A 161 7.89 2.53 10.68
C SER A 161 6.73 2.83 9.74
N PHE A 162 5.68 3.49 10.23
CA PHE A 162 4.55 3.93 9.40
C PHE A 162 5.02 4.84 8.27
N VAL A 163 5.78 5.90 8.57
CA VAL A 163 6.32 6.84 7.56
C VAL A 163 7.19 6.13 6.53
N LYS A 164 8.05 5.20 6.98
CA LYS A 164 8.89 4.39 6.07
C LYS A 164 8.05 3.52 5.14
N GLN A 165 6.99 2.90 5.67
CA GLN A 165 6.07 2.08 4.88
C GLN A 165 5.30 2.93 3.88
N THR A 166 4.80 4.10 4.28
CA THR A 166 4.13 5.05 3.37
C THR A 166 5.04 5.46 2.22
N GLY A 167 6.29 5.83 2.50
CA GLY A 167 7.27 6.18 1.47
C GLY A 167 7.59 5.01 0.54
N PHE A 168 7.71 3.79 1.08
CA PHE A 168 7.89 2.57 0.29
C PHE A 168 6.72 2.29 -0.65
N THR A 169 5.49 2.46 -0.19
CA THR A 169 4.33 2.25 -1.06
C THR A 169 4.20 3.34 -2.12
N LEU A 170 4.41 4.61 -1.77
CA LEU A 170 4.38 5.73 -2.71
C LEU A 170 5.37 5.54 -3.87
N ALA A 171 6.56 4.99 -3.59
CA ALA A 171 7.56 4.72 -4.63
C ALA A 171 7.12 3.69 -5.68
N LYS A 172 6.03 2.94 -5.43
CA LYS A 172 5.46 1.97 -6.38
C LYS A 172 4.23 2.48 -7.13
N VAL A 173 3.71 3.64 -6.73
CA VAL A 173 2.50 4.23 -7.30
C VAL A 173 2.77 4.78 -8.68
N GLU A 174 1.93 4.44 -9.64
CA GLU A 174 2.06 4.87 -11.05
C GLU A 174 0.72 5.47 -11.51
N LEU A 175 0.53 6.78 -11.28
CA LEU A 175 -0.72 7.46 -11.62
C LEU A 175 -0.96 7.55 -13.14
N CYS A 176 0.08 7.44 -13.96
CA CYS A 176 -0.08 7.35 -15.42
C CYS A 176 -0.68 6.00 -15.83
N VAL A 177 -0.32 4.91 -15.15
CA VAL A 177 -0.98 3.61 -15.34
C VAL A 177 -2.44 3.71 -14.91
N TRP A 178 -2.70 4.28 -13.73
CA TRP A 178 -4.07 4.46 -13.25
C TRP A 178 -4.96 5.26 -14.21
N ALA A 179 -4.40 6.29 -14.83
CA ALA A 179 -5.10 7.06 -15.85
C ALA A 179 -5.57 6.18 -17.01
N GLN A 180 -4.77 5.19 -17.44
CA GLN A 180 -5.17 4.27 -18.51
C GLN A 180 -6.40 3.44 -18.11
N TYR A 181 -6.42 2.89 -16.90
CA TYR A 181 -7.58 2.16 -16.39
C TYR A 181 -8.83 3.06 -16.35
N LEU A 182 -8.72 4.26 -15.76
CA LEU A 182 -9.84 5.20 -15.67
C LEU A 182 -10.35 5.61 -17.05
N THR A 183 -9.47 5.94 -18.00
CA THR A 183 -9.88 6.37 -19.34
C THR A 183 -10.63 5.28 -20.10
N HIS A 184 -10.27 4.00 -19.91
CA HIS A 184 -10.93 2.91 -20.61
C HIS A 184 -12.25 2.47 -19.95
N PHE A 185 -12.33 2.49 -18.61
CA PHE A 185 -13.46 1.90 -17.89
C PHE A 185 -14.38 2.93 -17.20
N SER A 186 -13.97 4.19 -17.11
CA SER A 186 -14.75 5.29 -16.51
C SER A 186 -14.41 6.65 -17.12
N PRO A 187 -14.50 6.82 -18.47
CA PRO A 187 -14.02 8.02 -19.15
C PRO A 187 -14.70 9.32 -18.68
N GLY A 188 -15.98 9.26 -18.30
CA GLY A 188 -16.76 10.44 -17.89
C GLY A 188 -16.33 11.07 -16.56
N SER A 189 -15.63 10.33 -15.70
CA SER A 189 -15.16 10.78 -14.38
C SER A 189 -13.63 10.62 -14.21
N ALA A 190 -12.95 10.14 -15.25
CA ALA A 190 -11.52 9.85 -15.22
C ALA A 190 -10.69 11.08 -14.85
N ARG A 191 -11.05 12.26 -15.36
CA ARG A 191 -10.30 13.50 -15.15
C ARG A 191 -10.37 13.95 -13.69
N GLU A 192 -11.56 13.96 -13.12
CA GLU A 192 -11.84 14.41 -11.76
C GLU A 192 -11.21 13.47 -10.73
N ILE A 193 -11.38 12.16 -10.93
CA ILE A 193 -10.78 11.13 -10.08
C ILE A 193 -9.26 11.23 -10.15
N LEU A 194 -8.68 11.26 -11.36
CA LEU A 194 -7.22 11.35 -11.50
C LEU A 194 -6.66 12.63 -10.88
N LYS A 195 -7.37 13.76 -10.99
CA LYS A 195 -6.99 15.01 -10.33
C LYS A 195 -6.94 14.84 -8.82
N MET A 196 -7.98 14.24 -8.23
CA MET A 196 -8.05 13.97 -6.78
C MET A 196 -6.87 13.11 -6.31
N PHE A 197 -6.58 12.01 -7.04
CA PHE A 197 -5.43 11.14 -6.73
C PHE A 197 -4.09 11.83 -6.86
N ARG A 198 -3.90 12.68 -7.89
CA ARG A 198 -2.66 13.45 -8.10
C ARG A 198 -2.44 14.46 -6.98
N GLU A 199 -3.48 15.17 -6.57
CA GLU A 199 -3.40 16.15 -5.49
C GLU A 199 -3.03 15.50 -4.17
N GLU A 200 -3.71 14.40 -3.80
CA GLU A 200 -3.39 13.69 -2.57
C GLU A 200 -1.99 13.06 -2.64
N TYR A 201 -1.62 12.44 -3.76
CA TYR A 201 -0.28 11.85 -3.93
C TYR A 201 0.83 12.89 -3.74
N LYS A 202 0.68 14.08 -4.35
CA LYS A 202 1.62 15.18 -4.19
C LYS A 202 1.76 15.60 -2.72
N LYS A 203 0.64 15.82 -2.03
CA LYS A 203 0.64 16.19 -0.60
C LYS A 203 1.30 15.10 0.26
N THR A 204 1.08 13.82 -0.04
CA THR A 204 1.66 12.73 0.74
C THR A 204 3.16 12.56 0.48
N VAL A 205 3.63 12.79 -0.75
CA VAL A 205 5.07 12.86 -1.05
C VAL A 205 5.72 14.01 -0.29
N GLU A 206 5.10 15.19 -0.26
CA GLU A 206 5.56 16.33 0.54
C GLU A 206 5.61 15.99 2.03
N PHE A 207 4.56 15.37 2.59
CA PHE A 207 4.56 14.86 3.96
C PHE A 207 5.79 13.97 4.23
N CYS A 208 6.04 12.96 3.41
CA CYS A 208 7.16 12.03 3.60
C CYS A 208 8.51 12.76 3.58
N ARG A 209 8.68 13.75 2.70
CA ARG A 209 9.92 14.55 2.61
C ARG A 209 10.08 15.47 3.81
N GLU A 210 9.05 16.22 4.16
CA GLU A 210 9.07 17.19 5.26
C GLU A 210 9.25 16.51 6.62
N ILE A 211 8.57 15.38 6.86
CA ILE A 211 8.65 14.69 8.15
C ILE A 211 9.99 13.97 8.35
N SER A 212 10.55 13.41 7.27
CA SER A 212 11.82 12.68 7.34
C SER A 212 13.05 13.57 7.18
N GLY A 213 12.89 14.77 6.61
CA GLY A 213 13.99 15.65 6.22
C GLY A 213 14.84 15.06 5.07
N ARG A 214 14.28 14.18 4.25
CA ARG A 214 14.98 13.49 3.16
C ARG A 214 14.25 13.70 1.84
N GLU A 215 15.00 13.87 0.75
CA GLU A 215 14.40 14.06 -0.58
C GLU A 215 13.82 12.76 -1.17
N ARG A 216 14.51 11.63 -0.94
CA ARG A 216 14.13 10.31 -1.43
C ARG A 216 13.10 9.65 -0.52
N LEU A 217 12.07 9.05 -1.13
CA LEU A 217 10.98 8.38 -0.39
C LEU A 217 11.48 7.15 0.37
N ILE A 218 12.43 6.41 -0.21
CA ILE A 218 13.03 5.20 0.40
C ILE A 218 14.48 5.49 0.83
N TRP A 219 14.71 6.61 1.50
CA TRP A 219 16.02 7.03 2.00
C TRP A 219 16.75 5.97 2.85
N HIS A 220 16.00 5.08 3.50
CA HIS A 220 16.52 4.07 4.41
C HIS A 220 16.95 2.77 3.70
N ARG A 221 16.58 2.60 2.41
CA ARG A 221 16.93 1.43 1.58
C ARG A 221 17.12 1.85 0.11
N PRO A 222 18.19 2.57 -0.25
CA PRO A 222 18.41 3.03 -1.63
C PRO A 222 18.42 1.90 -2.67
N TRP A 223 18.99 0.74 -2.33
CA TRP A 223 18.98 -0.44 -3.23
C TRP A 223 17.56 -0.92 -3.57
N LEU A 224 16.60 -0.72 -2.67
CA LEU A 224 15.21 -1.14 -2.85
C LEU A 224 14.47 -0.18 -3.77
N GLU A 225 14.79 1.11 -3.70
CA GLU A 225 14.32 2.13 -4.65
C GLU A 225 14.76 1.76 -6.07
N GLU A 226 16.05 1.50 -6.27
CA GLU A 226 16.60 1.04 -7.56
C GLU A 226 15.89 -0.22 -8.07
N SER A 227 15.69 -1.21 -7.19
CA SER A 227 14.99 -2.45 -7.53
C SER A 227 13.52 -2.23 -7.94
N ILE A 228 12.85 -1.21 -7.41
CA ILE A 228 11.49 -0.85 -7.83
C ILE A 228 11.55 -0.19 -9.21
N LEU A 229 12.46 0.78 -9.40
CA LEU A 229 12.63 1.51 -10.66
C LEU A 229 12.93 0.57 -11.84
N LEU A 230 13.83 -0.40 -11.66
CA LEU A 230 14.19 -1.37 -12.71
C LEU A 230 13.04 -2.30 -13.09
N ARG A 231 12.12 -2.59 -12.17
CA ARG A 231 10.99 -3.50 -12.43
C ARG A 231 9.76 -2.78 -12.97
N SER A 232 9.56 -1.50 -12.65
CA SER A 232 8.37 -0.72 -13.04
C SER A 232 8.04 -0.81 -14.55
N PRO A 233 8.99 -0.61 -15.49
CA PRO A 233 8.69 -0.67 -16.93
C PRO A 233 8.09 -2.00 -17.40
N TYR A 234 8.60 -3.13 -16.89
CA TYR A 234 8.07 -4.46 -17.22
C TYR A 234 6.64 -4.63 -16.71
N ILE A 235 6.35 -4.11 -15.51
CA ILE A 235 5.01 -4.16 -14.94
C ILE A 235 4.06 -3.23 -15.73
N HIS A 236 4.53 -2.08 -16.22
CA HIS A 236 3.71 -1.18 -17.05
C HIS A 236 3.19 -1.85 -18.32
N ILE A 237 4.03 -2.67 -18.97
CA ILE A 237 3.62 -3.46 -20.14
C ILE A 237 2.48 -4.42 -19.75
N LEU A 238 2.63 -5.13 -18.63
CA LEU A 238 1.59 -6.03 -18.12
C LEU A 238 0.31 -5.28 -17.76
N ASN A 239 0.41 -4.08 -17.22
CA ASN A 239 -0.75 -3.24 -16.92
C ASN A 239 -1.52 -2.85 -18.18
N LEU A 240 -0.84 -2.46 -19.26
CA LEU A 240 -1.50 -2.15 -20.54
C LEU A 240 -2.14 -3.40 -21.15
N LEU A 241 -1.44 -4.54 -21.11
CA LEU A 241 -2.01 -5.82 -21.53
C LEU A 241 -3.23 -6.21 -20.68
N GLN A 242 -3.23 -5.90 -19.39
CA GLN A 242 -4.38 -6.16 -18.50
C GLN A 242 -5.59 -5.29 -18.89
N VAL A 243 -5.39 -4.02 -19.21
CA VAL A 243 -6.46 -3.14 -19.74
C VAL A 243 -7.03 -3.73 -21.03
N ILE A 244 -6.18 -4.13 -21.98
CA ILE A 244 -6.62 -4.77 -23.23
C ILE A 244 -7.39 -6.07 -22.96
N ALA A 245 -6.89 -6.92 -22.06
CA ALA A 245 -7.53 -8.18 -21.69
C ALA A 245 -8.92 -7.96 -21.09
N MET A 246 -9.06 -6.99 -20.18
CA MET A 246 -10.34 -6.61 -19.59
C MET A 246 -11.31 -6.08 -20.66
N SER A 247 -10.86 -5.23 -21.59
CA SER A 247 -11.70 -4.70 -22.68
C SER A 247 -12.17 -5.77 -23.67
N ARG A 248 -11.35 -6.80 -23.91
CA ARG A 248 -11.67 -7.92 -24.82
C ARG A 248 -12.33 -9.11 -24.13
N ASN A 249 -12.46 -9.06 -22.80
CA ASN A 249 -12.87 -10.18 -21.97
C ASN A 249 -11.99 -11.45 -22.19
N ASP A 250 -10.68 -11.26 -22.39
CA ASP A 250 -9.71 -12.34 -22.56
C ASP A 250 -9.23 -12.85 -21.19
N GLU A 251 -9.91 -13.88 -20.68
CA GLU A 251 -9.59 -14.47 -19.37
C GLU A 251 -8.17 -15.03 -19.28
N LYS A 252 -7.61 -15.56 -20.37
CA LYS A 252 -6.29 -16.20 -20.33
C LYS A 252 -5.23 -15.14 -20.13
N LEU A 253 -5.25 -14.10 -20.95
CA LEU A 253 -4.32 -12.98 -20.83
C LEU A 253 -4.51 -12.25 -19.48
N LEU A 254 -5.75 -12.16 -19.00
CA LEU A 254 -6.04 -11.54 -17.70
C LEU A 254 -5.41 -12.31 -16.55
N LYS A 255 -5.46 -13.65 -16.56
CA LYS A 255 -4.77 -14.48 -15.54
C LYS A 255 -3.26 -14.26 -15.56
N GLU A 256 -2.64 -14.26 -16.75
CA GLU A 256 -1.20 -14.08 -16.90
C GLU A 256 -0.75 -12.69 -16.40
N THR A 257 -1.47 -11.64 -16.79
CA THR A 257 -1.15 -10.27 -16.36
C THR A 257 -1.35 -10.06 -14.86
N LEU A 258 -2.43 -10.59 -14.29
CA LEU A 258 -2.72 -10.52 -12.85
C LEU A 258 -1.60 -11.16 -12.03
N VAL A 259 -1.15 -12.37 -12.41
CA VAL A 259 -0.04 -13.06 -11.73
C VAL A 259 1.26 -12.29 -11.93
N GLY A 260 1.57 -11.88 -13.16
CA GLY A 260 2.80 -11.16 -13.47
C GLY A 260 2.94 -9.84 -12.72
N ILE A 261 1.87 -9.04 -12.65
CA ILE A 261 1.85 -7.79 -11.89
C ILE A 261 2.01 -8.07 -10.39
N ALA A 262 1.31 -9.08 -9.84
CA ALA A 262 1.45 -9.44 -8.43
C ALA A 262 2.90 -9.84 -8.07
N CYS A 263 3.54 -10.65 -8.92
CA CYS A 263 4.94 -11.04 -8.78
C CYS A 263 5.89 -9.84 -8.88
N GLY A 264 5.61 -8.88 -9.77
CA GLY A 264 6.41 -7.65 -9.89
C GLY A 264 6.25 -6.71 -8.69
N MET A 265 5.03 -6.56 -8.20
CA MET A 265 4.69 -5.63 -7.12
C MET A 265 5.13 -6.12 -5.73
N LEU A 266 5.11 -7.44 -5.50
CA LEU A 266 5.43 -8.06 -4.21
C LEU A 266 4.58 -7.46 -3.07
N THR A 267 5.12 -7.31 -1.86
CA THR A 267 4.41 -6.69 -0.72
C THR A 267 4.11 -5.22 -0.98
N THR A 268 2.85 -4.82 -0.90
CA THR A 268 2.40 -3.46 -1.22
C THR A 268 1.60 -2.77 -0.10
N GLY A 269 1.21 -3.51 0.95
CA GLY A 269 0.48 -2.99 2.11
C GLY A 269 0.54 -3.96 3.27
#